data_AF-T0Z8Z7-F1
#
_entry.id   AF-T0Z8Z7-F1
#
_cell.length_a   1.000
_cell.length_b   1.000
_cell.length_c   1.000
_cell.angle_alpha   90.00
_cell.angle_beta   90.00
_cell.angle_gamma   90.00
#
_symmetry.space_group_name_H-M   'P 1'
#
loop_
_entity.id
_entity.type
_entity.pdbx_description
1 polymer ?
#
loop_
_entity_poly.entity_id
_entity_poly.type
_entity_poly.pdbx_seq_one_letter_code
_entity_poly.pdbx_strand_id
1 'polypeptide(L)'
;DLDMIYVSGPGHGGPAVVGNTYLEGTYSEIYPDISQDEAGLQKLFKQFSFPGGIPSHASPECPGSIHEGGELGYSLSHSFGAAFDNPGLIVACVVGDGEAETGPLATAWHSNKFLDTATDGAVLPILHLNGYKISNPTVLARITHEELEQLLRGCGWTPIFVEGDDPALMHEAMAAALDVAIEQIKAIQRDAREQGNLTRPRW
;
A
#
# COMPACT_ATOMS: atom_id res chain seq x y z
N ASP A 1 13.34 -14.64 0.02
CA ASP A 1 12.37 -13.67 0.59
C ASP A 1 12.09 -12.56 -0.41
N LEU A 2 10.94 -11.89 -0.28
CA LEU A 2 10.58 -10.73 -1.09
C LEU A 2 11.22 -9.48 -0.44
N ASP A 3 11.84 -8.64 -1.24
CA ASP A 3 12.20 -7.29 -0.82
C ASP A 3 10.99 -6.38 -1.05
N MET A 4 10.37 -5.93 0.05
CA MET A 4 9.11 -5.22 0.00
C MET A 4 9.03 -4.11 1.04
N ILE A 5 8.48 -2.96 0.63
CA ILE A 5 8.09 -1.90 1.55
C ILE A 5 6.58 -1.64 1.47
N TYR A 6 6.05 -1.07 2.54
CA TYR A 6 4.65 -0.70 2.68
C TYR A 6 4.47 0.83 2.62
N VAL A 7 3.51 1.30 1.83
CA VAL A 7 3.10 2.70 1.76
C VAL A 7 1.63 2.81 2.15
N SER A 8 1.35 3.56 3.22
CA SER A 8 0.00 3.82 3.72
C SER A 8 -0.53 5.15 3.21
N GLY A 9 -1.27 5.13 2.09
CA GLY A 9 -2.00 6.30 1.61
C GLY A 9 -2.99 6.87 2.64
N PRO A 10 -3.89 6.07 3.25
CA PRO A 10 -4.73 6.53 4.37
C PRO A 10 -3.91 6.59 5.67
N GLY A 11 -2.93 7.49 5.72
CA GLY A 11 -1.95 7.61 6.79
C GLY A 11 -2.51 7.95 8.16
N HIS A 12 -3.75 8.47 8.23
CA HIS A 12 -4.52 8.63 9.46
C HIS A 12 -4.78 7.29 10.19
N GLY A 13 -4.58 6.16 9.52
CA GLY A 13 -4.52 4.81 10.10
C GLY A 13 -3.21 4.50 10.83
N GLY A 14 -2.53 5.49 11.42
CA GLY A 14 -1.26 5.33 12.15
C GLY A 14 -1.22 4.16 13.14
N PRO A 15 -2.29 3.86 13.92
CA PRO A 15 -2.32 2.69 14.80
C PRO A 15 -2.04 1.36 14.10
N ALA A 16 -2.42 1.21 12.82
CA ALA A 16 -2.17 -0.01 12.08
C ALA A 16 -0.67 -0.22 11.83
N VAL A 17 0.06 0.81 11.42
CA VAL A 17 1.51 0.72 11.15
C VAL A 17 2.29 0.56 12.45
N VAL A 18 1.95 1.34 13.48
CA VAL A 18 2.55 1.22 14.82
C VAL A 18 2.30 -0.15 15.42
N GLY A 19 1.07 -0.68 15.31
CA GLY A 19 0.72 -2.01 15.79
C GLY A 19 1.52 -3.11 15.09
N ASN A 20 1.63 -3.05 13.76
CA ASN A 20 2.42 -4.04 13.00
C ASN A 20 3.90 -4.01 13.40
N THR A 21 4.52 -2.82 13.43
CA THR A 21 5.94 -2.66 13.80
C THR A 21 6.23 -3.07 15.24
N TYR A 22 5.25 -2.92 16.15
CA TYR A 22 5.35 -3.44 17.53
C TYR A 22 5.26 -4.96 17.58
N LEU A 23 4.35 -5.57 16.82
CA LEU A 23 4.17 -7.03 16.81
C LEU A 23 5.35 -7.76 16.17
N GLU A 24 5.96 -7.20 15.12
CA GLU A 24 7.15 -7.79 14.49
C GLU A 24 8.45 -7.53 15.27
N GLY A 25 8.43 -6.64 16.27
CA GLY A 25 9.55 -6.36 17.18
C GLY A 25 10.35 -5.09 16.87
N THR A 26 10.34 -4.60 15.63
CA THR A 26 11.11 -3.42 15.18
C THR A 26 10.84 -2.17 16.05
N TYR A 27 9.60 -1.96 16.47
CA TYR A 27 9.26 -0.82 17.32
C TYR A 27 9.99 -0.86 18.67
N SER A 28 10.10 -2.04 19.28
CA SER A 28 10.83 -2.24 20.54
C SER A 28 12.34 -2.21 20.36
N GLU A 29 12.86 -2.53 19.17
CA GLU A 29 14.29 -2.38 18.85
C GLU A 29 14.69 -0.89 18.80
N ILE A 30 13.86 -0.05 18.18
CA ILE A 30 14.09 1.39 18.06
C ILE A 30 13.73 2.15 19.35
N TYR A 31 12.65 1.72 20.03
CA TYR A 31 12.15 2.31 21.27
C TYR A 31 12.14 1.29 22.43
N PRO A 32 13.31 1.01 23.06
CA PRO A 32 13.44 -0.05 24.07
C PRO A 32 12.54 0.10 25.30
N ASP A 33 12.08 1.32 25.59
CA ASP A 33 11.14 1.59 26.69
C ASP A 33 9.74 1.02 26.43
N ILE A 34 9.43 0.68 25.18
CA ILE A 34 8.19 0.07 24.71
C ILE A 34 8.44 -1.42 24.46
N SER A 35 8.61 -2.18 25.54
CA SER A 35 8.88 -3.62 25.55
C SER A 35 7.69 -4.46 25.03
N GLN A 36 7.96 -5.66 24.51
CA GLN A 36 6.92 -6.62 24.10
C GLN A 36 6.33 -7.39 25.31
N ASP A 37 5.86 -6.63 26.30
CA ASP A 37 5.21 -7.13 27.51
C ASP A 37 4.07 -6.20 27.95
N GLU A 38 3.38 -6.56 29.04
CA GLU A 38 2.24 -5.79 29.54
C GLU A 38 2.62 -4.32 29.86
N ALA A 39 3.82 -4.08 30.40
CA ALA A 39 4.28 -2.75 30.76
C ALA A 39 4.58 -1.87 29.53
N GLY A 40 5.22 -2.44 28.51
CA GLY A 40 5.48 -1.75 27.26
C GLY A 40 4.21 -1.49 26.46
N LEU A 41 3.28 -2.45 26.41
CA LEU A 41 1.98 -2.27 25.76
C LEU A 41 1.15 -1.16 26.42
N GLN A 42 1.16 -1.09 27.75
CA GLN A 42 0.52 0.01 28.50
C GLN A 42 1.09 1.38 28.10
N LYS A 43 2.43 1.49 27.97
CA LYS A 43 3.09 2.73 27.53
C LYS A 43 2.72 3.07 26.09
N LEU A 44 2.72 2.08 25.19
CA LEU A 44 2.34 2.26 23.79
C LEU A 44 0.93 2.83 23.66
N PHE A 45 -0.04 2.29 24.40
CA PHE A 45 -1.41 2.79 24.42
C PHE A 45 -1.49 4.22 24.96
N LYS A 46 -0.75 4.52 26.02
CA LYS A 46 -0.78 5.85 26.65
C LYS A 46 -0.18 6.95 25.77
N GLN A 47 0.87 6.64 25.01
CA GLN A 47 1.59 7.65 24.22
C GLN A 47 0.90 7.98 22.88
N PHE A 48 0.02 7.13 22.37
CA PHE A 48 -0.62 7.38 21.08
C PHE A 48 -1.51 8.64 21.12
N SER A 49 -1.21 9.62 20.26
CA SER A 49 -1.92 10.90 20.17
C SER A 49 -2.02 11.65 21.51
N PHE A 50 -1.00 11.53 22.35
CA PHE A 50 -0.95 12.12 23.69
C PHE A 50 0.08 13.26 23.77
N PRO A 51 -0.11 14.28 24.62
CA PRO A 51 0.91 15.32 24.85
C PRO A 51 2.27 14.72 25.24
N GLY A 52 3.28 14.91 24.39
CA GLY A 52 4.62 14.33 24.58
C GLY A 52 4.73 12.85 24.20
N GLY A 53 3.72 12.29 23.53
CA GLY A 53 3.74 10.96 22.94
C GLY A 53 3.91 11.00 21.41
N ILE A 54 3.36 10.01 20.71
CA ILE A 54 3.54 9.82 19.26
C ILE A 54 2.36 10.37 18.43
N PRO A 55 2.58 10.71 17.15
CA PRO A 55 1.53 11.20 16.25
C PRO A 55 0.37 10.22 16.00
N SER A 56 -0.73 10.74 15.46
CA SER A 56 -1.89 9.93 15.04
C SER A 56 -1.72 9.27 13.66
N HIS A 57 -0.77 9.76 12.86
CA HIS A 57 -0.53 9.30 11.50
C HIS A 57 0.66 8.33 11.43
N ALA A 58 0.91 7.74 10.27
CA ALA A 58 2.12 6.97 9.97
C ALA A 58 3.35 7.90 9.83
N SER A 59 3.56 8.80 10.79
CA SER A 59 4.59 9.85 10.74
C SER A 59 6.02 9.28 10.71
N PRO A 60 7.04 10.10 10.42
CA PRO A 60 8.43 9.63 10.27
C PRO A 60 9.05 8.95 11.50
N GLU A 61 8.45 9.12 12.68
CA GLU A 61 8.84 8.42 13.92
C GLU A 61 8.41 6.95 13.92
N CYS A 62 7.46 6.57 13.07
CA CYS A 62 7.03 5.18 12.95
C CYS A 62 8.05 4.40 12.11
N PRO A 63 8.67 3.32 12.64
CA PRO A 63 9.60 2.50 11.87
C PRO A 63 9.00 2.02 10.55
N GLY A 64 9.81 2.02 9.49
CA GLY A 64 9.36 1.61 8.16
C GLY A 64 8.53 2.65 7.39
N SER A 65 8.09 3.75 8.01
CA SER A 65 7.35 4.79 7.29
C SER A 65 8.27 5.64 6.42
N ILE A 66 7.94 5.71 5.12
CA ILE A 66 8.49 6.68 4.16
C ILE A 66 7.41 7.65 3.64
N HIS A 67 6.17 7.50 4.13
CA HIS A 67 5.02 8.25 3.66
C HIS A 67 4.01 8.39 4.80
N GLU A 68 3.84 9.62 5.30
CA GLU A 68 2.98 9.89 6.44
C GLU A 68 1.48 9.78 6.13
N GLY A 69 1.06 10.11 4.89
CA GLY A 69 -0.33 10.00 4.44
C GLY A 69 -1.32 10.91 5.19
N GLY A 70 -0.84 12.05 5.73
CA GLY A 70 -1.68 13.10 6.29
C GLY A 70 -2.34 13.95 5.21
N GLU A 71 -1.52 14.59 4.36
CA GLU A 71 -2.01 15.16 3.11
C GLU A 71 -2.13 14.07 2.04
N LEU A 72 -3.37 13.73 1.73
CA LEU A 72 -3.73 12.65 0.81
C LEU A 72 -3.38 12.98 -0.65
N GLY A 73 -2.96 11.95 -1.41
CA GLY A 73 -2.83 12.03 -2.87
C GLY A 73 -1.48 11.59 -3.43
N TYR A 74 -0.49 11.37 -2.59
CA TYR A 74 0.91 11.14 -3.01
C TYR A 74 1.39 9.69 -2.82
N SER A 75 0.52 8.79 -2.37
CA SER A 75 0.88 7.39 -2.08
C SER A 75 1.49 6.69 -3.30
N LEU A 76 0.83 6.76 -4.45
CA LEU A 76 1.34 6.16 -5.69
C LEU A 76 2.61 6.85 -6.20
N SER A 77 2.67 8.19 -6.23
CA SER A 77 3.87 8.87 -6.74
C SER A 77 5.11 8.57 -5.90
N HIS A 78 4.98 8.52 -4.57
CA HIS A 78 6.06 8.09 -3.69
C HIS A 78 6.44 6.62 -3.92
N SER A 79 5.44 5.75 -4.13
CA SER A 79 5.68 4.32 -4.39
C SER A 79 6.45 4.07 -5.68
N PHE A 80 6.08 4.76 -6.76
CA PHE A 80 6.82 4.67 -8.02
C PHE A 80 8.24 5.24 -7.88
N GLY A 81 8.40 6.37 -7.19
CA GLY A 81 9.71 6.94 -6.89
C GLY A 81 10.62 5.96 -6.12
N ALA A 82 10.08 5.19 -5.19
CA ALA A 82 10.84 4.19 -4.43
C ALA A 82 11.21 2.96 -5.28
N ALA A 83 10.37 2.59 -6.26
CA ALA A 83 10.60 1.44 -7.13
C ALA A 83 11.60 1.73 -8.27
N PHE A 84 11.74 2.98 -8.71
CA PHE A 84 12.69 3.33 -9.77
C PHE A 84 14.14 3.01 -9.40
N ASP A 85 14.89 2.48 -10.38
CA ASP A 85 16.27 2.01 -10.24
C ASP A 85 16.47 0.95 -9.12
N ASN A 86 15.38 0.31 -8.67
CA ASN A 86 15.41 -0.68 -7.59
C ASN A 86 14.78 -2.01 -8.00
N PRO A 87 15.45 -2.82 -8.85
CA PRO A 87 14.85 -3.95 -9.57
C PRO A 87 14.35 -5.09 -8.68
N GLY A 88 14.82 -5.18 -7.44
CA GLY A 88 14.37 -6.18 -6.48
C GLY A 88 13.12 -5.78 -5.68
N LEU A 89 12.83 -4.48 -5.60
CA LEU A 89 11.84 -3.95 -4.68
C LEU A 89 10.41 -4.08 -5.23
N ILE A 90 9.51 -4.53 -4.36
CA ILE A 90 8.06 -4.39 -4.54
C ILE A 90 7.53 -3.38 -3.52
N VAL A 91 6.74 -2.41 -3.98
CA VAL A 91 6.08 -1.43 -3.09
C VAL A 91 4.61 -1.79 -2.99
N ALA A 92 4.18 -2.29 -1.82
CA ALA A 92 2.77 -2.50 -1.50
C ALA A 92 2.15 -1.15 -1.10
N CYS A 93 1.41 -0.54 -2.01
CA CYS A 93 0.85 0.79 -1.85
C CYS A 93 -0.65 0.72 -1.58
N VAL A 94 -1.06 0.92 -0.33
CA VAL A 94 -2.48 1.03 0.02
C VAL A 94 -2.97 2.43 -0.31
N VAL A 95 -4.00 2.51 -1.14
CA VAL A 95 -4.60 3.73 -1.64
C VAL A 95 -6.00 3.86 -1.04
N GLY A 96 -6.29 4.96 -0.34
CA GLY A 96 -7.65 5.21 0.13
C GLY A 96 -8.60 5.48 -1.04
N ASP A 97 -9.81 4.96 -1.04
CA ASP A 97 -10.80 5.29 -2.07
C ASP A 97 -11.24 6.77 -2.03
N GLY A 98 -11.22 7.39 -0.84
CA GLY A 98 -11.36 8.85 -0.71
C GLY A 98 -10.12 9.62 -1.18
N GLU A 99 -8.92 9.06 -0.98
CA GLU A 99 -7.67 9.60 -1.53
C GLU A 99 -7.71 9.61 -3.06
N ALA A 100 -8.29 8.56 -3.67
CA ALA A 100 -8.37 8.36 -5.11
C ALA A 100 -9.16 9.44 -5.86
N GLU A 101 -9.93 10.25 -5.14
CA GLU A 101 -10.64 11.40 -5.69
C GLU A 101 -9.75 12.66 -5.82
N THR A 102 -8.54 12.64 -5.25
CA THR A 102 -7.59 13.75 -5.38
C THR A 102 -6.96 13.79 -6.76
N GLY A 103 -6.70 15.01 -7.26
CA GLY A 103 -6.03 15.21 -8.55
C GLY A 103 -4.65 14.53 -8.65
N PRO A 104 -3.76 14.68 -7.65
CA PRO A 104 -2.47 14.00 -7.63
C PRO A 104 -2.58 12.47 -7.76
N LEU A 105 -3.49 11.83 -7.04
CA LEU A 105 -3.61 10.38 -7.10
C LEU A 105 -4.25 9.89 -8.40
N ALA A 106 -5.27 10.61 -8.88
CA ALA A 106 -5.92 10.29 -10.15
C ALA A 106 -4.91 10.24 -11.31
N THR A 107 -3.97 11.18 -11.37
CA THR A 107 -2.93 11.16 -12.40
C THR A 107 -1.82 10.14 -12.10
N ALA A 108 -1.53 9.84 -10.84
CA ALA A 108 -0.46 8.91 -10.46
C ALA A 108 -0.69 7.46 -10.92
N TRP A 109 -1.93 7.05 -11.23
CA TRP A 109 -2.24 5.77 -11.90
C TRP A 109 -1.58 5.61 -13.29
N HIS A 110 -1.09 6.72 -13.88
CA HIS A 110 -0.33 6.70 -15.12
C HIS A 110 1.18 6.47 -14.95
N SER A 111 1.67 6.37 -13.72
CA SER A 111 3.11 6.19 -13.45
C SER A 111 3.66 4.87 -14.02
N ASN A 112 2.82 3.83 -14.16
CA ASN A 112 3.17 2.56 -14.78
C ASN A 112 3.57 2.63 -16.27
N LYS A 113 3.38 3.78 -16.94
CA LYS A 113 3.88 4.01 -18.31
C LYS A 113 5.36 4.38 -18.33
N PHE A 114 5.91 4.81 -17.20
CA PHE A 114 7.30 5.25 -17.06
C PHE A 114 8.18 4.22 -16.36
N LEU A 115 7.58 3.18 -15.79
CA LEU A 115 8.28 2.07 -15.13
C LEU A 115 8.88 1.13 -16.18
N ASP A 116 10.19 0.94 -16.13
CA ASP A 116 10.96 0.04 -16.98
C ASP A 116 11.07 -1.34 -16.32
N THR A 117 10.52 -2.37 -16.95
CA THR A 117 10.45 -3.73 -16.40
C THR A 117 11.82 -4.42 -16.25
N ALA A 118 12.84 -3.94 -16.97
CA ALA A 118 14.19 -4.51 -16.92
C ALA A 118 15.01 -3.91 -15.77
N THR A 119 14.80 -2.63 -15.44
CA THR A 119 15.69 -1.88 -14.54
C THR A 119 15.03 -1.45 -13.24
N ASP A 120 13.72 -1.25 -13.23
CA ASP A 120 12.98 -0.81 -12.04
C ASP A 120 12.34 -1.98 -11.28
N GLY A 121 11.94 -1.68 -10.04
CA GLY A 121 11.10 -2.53 -9.20
C GLY A 121 9.65 -2.60 -9.69
N ALA A 122 8.73 -2.89 -8.77
CA ALA A 122 7.30 -2.92 -9.06
C ALA A 122 6.50 -2.21 -7.97
N VAL A 123 5.37 -1.64 -8.36
CA VAL A 123 4.37 -1.12 -7.43
C VAL A 123 3.15 -2.03 -7.51
N LEU A 124 2.65 -2.47 -6.35
CA LEU A 124 1.39 -3.18 -6.18
C LEU A 124 0.38 -2.24 -5.51
N PRO A 125 -0.46 -1.51 -6.28
CA PRO A 125 -1.53 -0.71 -5.72
C PRO A 125 -2.63 -1.58 -5.13
N ILE A 126 -3.04 -1.27 -3.90
CA ILE A 126 -4.17 -1.89 -3.22
C ILE A 126 -5.19 -0.77 -2.97
N LEU A 127 -6.22 -0.70 -3.81
CA LEU A 127 -7.31 0.24 -3.62
C LEU A 127 -8.17 -0.21 -2.43
N HIS A 128 -8.06 0.49 -1.31
CA HIS A 128 -8.84 0.26 -0.10
C HIS A 128 -10.25 0.83 -0.28
N LEU A 129 -11.08 0.08 -1.01
CA LEU A 129 -12.44 0.44 -1.40
C LEU A 129 -13.45 0.16 -0.27
N ASN A 130 -13.26 0.80 0.90
CA ASN A 130 -14.14 0.60 2.06
C ASN A 130 -15.50 1.32 1.94
N GLY A 131 -15.67 2.14 0.89
CA GLY A 131 -16.95 2.73 0.52
C GLY A 131 -17.17 4.15 1.04
N TYR A 132 -16.28 4.67 1.88
CA TYR A 132 -16.48 5.92 2.59
C TYR A 132 -15.21 6.73 2.80
N LYS A 133 -15.41 8.05 2.83
CA LYS A 133 -14.49 9.04 3.38
C LYS A 133 -15.15 9.70 4.60
N ILE A 134 -14.53 10.74 5.17
CA ILE A 134 -14.90 11.35 6.48
C ILE A 134 -16.43 11.45 6.71
N SER A 135 -17.20 11.93 5.74
CA SER A 135 -18.66 12.07 5.91
C SER A 135 -19.44 11.86 4.61
N ASN A 136 -18.87 11.10 3.67
CA ASN A 136 -19.48 10.85 2.37
C ASN A 136 -19.09 9.47 1.86
N PRO A 137 -19.90 8.87 0.98
CA PRO A 137 -19.41 7.77 0.16
C PRO A 137 -18.32 8.23 -0.81
N THR A 138 -17.57 7.28 -1.36
CA THR A 138 -16.53 7.55 -2.36
C THR A 138 -17.03 7.30 -3.77
N VAL A 139 -16.51 8.03 -4.75
CA VAL A 139 -16.95 7.93 -6.16
C VAL A 139 -16.72 6.53 -6.69
N LEU A 140 -15.51 6.00 -6.51
CA LEU A 140 -15.13 4.68 -7.04
C LEU A 140 -15.91 3.53 -6.39
N ALA A 141 -16.40 3.70 -5.17
CA ALA A 141 -17.22 2.68 -4.52
C ALA A 141 -18.71 2.72 -4.92
N ARG A 142 -19.12 3.72 -5.71
CA ARG A 142 -20.53 3.91 -6.11
C ARG A 142 -20.78 3.80 -7.61
N ILE A 143 -19.73 3.75 -8.42
CA ILE A 143 -19.81 3.31 -9.81
C ILE A 143 -20.01 1.79 -9.88
N THR A 144 -20.39 1.29 -11.04
CA THR A 144 -20.52 -0.16 -11.24
C THR A 144 -19.17 -0.86 -11.21
N HIS A 145 -19.19 -2.16 -10.87
CA HIS A 145 -18.00 -3.02 -10.95
C HIS A 145 -17.38 -3.00 -12.35
N GLU A 146 -18.21 -3.00 -13.40
CA GLU A 146 -17.75 -2.91 -14.79
C GLU A 146 -17.04 -1.59 -15.10
N GLU A 147 -17.59 -0.45 -14.66
CA GLU A 147 -16.94 0.86 -14.85
C GLU A 147 -15.59 0.94 -14.12
N LEU A 148 -15.51 0.40 -12.90
CA LEU A 148 -14.26 0.36 -12.13
C LEU A 148 -13.20 -0.51 -12.82
N GLU A 149 -13.59 -1.70 -13.28
CA GLU A 149 -12.70 -2.57 -14.06
C GLU A 149 -12.21 -1.88 -15.34
N GLN A 150 -13.12 -1.26 -16.10
CA GLN A 150 -12.79 -0.54 -17.33
C GLN A 150 -11.83 0.63 -17.06
N LEU A 151 -12.04 1.39 -15.98
CA LEU A 151 -11.16 2.49 -15.58
C LEU A 151 -9.73 1.99 -15.32
N LEU A 152 -9.57 0.98 -14.45
CA LEU A 152 -8.25 0.45 -14.08
C LEU A 152 -7.55 -0.19 -15.28
N ARG A 153 -8.28 -0.96 -16.10
CA ARG A 153 -7.75 -1.53 -17.35
C ARG A 153 -7.37 -0.48 -18.37
N GLY A 154 -8.14 0.61 -18.47
CA GLY A 154 -7.84 1.77 -19.30
C GLY A 154 -6.55 2.47 -18.85
N CYS A 155 -6.30 2.50 -17.53
CA CYS A 155 -5.04 2.93 -16.93
C CYS A 155 -3.92 1.88 -17.05
N GLY A 156 -4.11 0.76 -17.73
CA GLY A 156 -3.07 -0.23 -17.97
C GLY A 156 -2.78 -1.14 -16.79
N TRP A 157 -3.78 -1.40 -15.95
CA TRP A 157 -3.71 -2.33 -14.82
C TRP A 157 -4.55 -3.58 -15.07
N THR A 158 -4.24 -4.67 -14.36
CA THR A 158 -5.00 -5.91 -14.30
C THR A 158 -5.61 -6.02 -12.90
N PRO A 159 -6.85 -5.54 -12.70
CA PRO A 159 -7.45 -5.55 -11.37
C PRO A 159 -7.74 -6.99 -10.88
N ILE A 160 -7.46 -7.23 -9.60
CA ILE A 160 -7.85 -8.43 -8.86
C ILE A 160 -8.80 -7.97 -7.77
N PHE A 161 -10.02 -8.51 -7.74
CA PHE A 161 -11.05 -8.13 -6.79
C PHE A 161 -11.07 -9.10 -5.61
N VAL A 162 -11.05 -8.54 -4.39
CA VAL A 162 -11.26 -9.27 -3.13
C VAL A 162 -12.43 -8.59 -2.43
N GLU A 163 -13.58 -9.27 -2.39
CA GLU A 163 -14.86 -8.69 -1.97
C GLU A 163 -15.60 -9.67 -1.05
N GLY A 164 -16.15 -9.14 0.05
CA GLY A 164 -16.91 -9.91 1.02
C GLY A 164 -16.79 -9.33 2.42
N ASP A 165 -17.50 -9.95 3.36
CA ASP A 165 -17.59 -9.51 4.75
C ASP A 165 -17.27 -10.63 5.77
N ASP A 166 -17.26 -11.91 5.34
CA ASP A 166 -16.85 -13.04 6.18
C ASP A 166 -15.31 -13.09 6.33
N PRO A 167 -14.76 -12.89 7.55
CA PRO A 167 -13.31 -12.80 7.73
C PRO A 167 -12.53 -14.06 7.34
N ALA A 168 -13.09 -15.25 7.61
CA ALA A 168 -12.39 -16.51 7.31
C ALA A 168 -12.24 -16.70 5.80
N LEU A 169 -13.30 -16.42 5.04
CA LEU A 169 -13.26 -16.45 3.58
C LEU A 169 -12.36 -15.33 3.01
N MET A 170 -12.38 -14.14 3.61
CA MET A 170 -11.55 -13.02 3.16
C MET A 170 -10.06 -13.25 3.37
N HIS A 171 -9.65 -13.98 4.41
CA HIS A 171 -8.25 -14.37 4.59
C HIS A 171 -7.75 -15.25 3.44
N GLU A 172 -8.50 -16.29 3.06
CA GLU A 172 -8.14 -17.16 1.94
C GLU A 172 -8.15 -16.42 0.60
N ALA A 173 -9.17 -15.59 0.37
CA ALA A 173 -9.30 -14.80 -0.85
C ALA A 173 -8.14 -13.78 -1.01
N MET A 174 -7.80 -13.07 0.07
CA MET A 174 -6.67 -12.12 0.06
C MET A 174 -5.33 -12.85 -0.15
N ALA A 175 -5.12 -14.00 0.50
CA ALA A 175 -3.90 -14.79 0.30
C ALA A 175 -3.75 -15.22 -1.17
N ALA A 176 -4.80 -15.78 -1.76
CA ALA A 176 -4.80 -16.18 -3.17
C ALA A 176 -4.58 -14.99 -4.12
N ALA A 177 -5.22 -13.85 -3.84
CA ALA A 177 -5.06 -12.64 -4.65
C ALA A 177 -3.62 -12.09 -4.62
N LEU A 178 -3.00 -12.06 -3.43
CA LEU A 178 -1.61 -11.61 -3.27
C LEU A 178 -0.63 -12.58 -3.94
N ASP A 179 -0.83 -13.90 -3.83
CA ASP A 179 -0.02 -14.88 -4.55
C ASP A 179 -0.08 -14.66 -6.05
N VAL A 180 -1.30 -14.51 -6.61
CA VAL A 180 -1.50 -14.22 -8.04
C VAL A 180 -0.81 -12.91 -8.45
N ALA A 181 -0.96 -11.85 -7.67
CA ALA A 181 -0.34 -10.56 -7.97
C ALA A 181 1.19 -10.65 -8.00
N ILE A 182 1.80 -11.29 -6.99
CA ILE A 182 3.24 -11.44 -6.88
C ILE A 182 3.79 -12.35 -7.99
N GLU A 183 3.09 -13.43 -8.33
CA GLU A 183 3.48 -14.31 -9.45
C GLU A 183 3.44 -13.58 -10.79
N GLN A 184 2.43 -12.74 -11.03
CA GLN A 184 2.33 -11.93 -12.24
C GLN A 184 3.45 -10.89 -12.31
N ILE A 185 3.74 -10.17 -11.22
CA ILE A 185 4.85 -9.21 -11.14
C ILE A 185 6.18 -9.90 -11.47
N LYS A 186 6.46 -11.06 -10.84
CA LYS A 186 7.68 -11.83 -11.10
C LYS A 186 7.75 -12.34 -12.53
N ALA A 187 6.62 -12.76 -13.11
CA ALA A 187 6.57 -13.20 -14.50
C ALA A 187 6.90 -12.05 -15.46
N ILE A 188 6.33 -10.86 -15.25
CA ILE A 188 6.62 -9.64 -16.01
C ILE A 188 8.11 -9.29 -15.93
N GLN A 189 8.67 -9.24 -14.73
CA GLN A 189 10.08 -8.90 -14.53
C GLN A 189 11.01 -9.94 -15.16
N ARG A 190 10.70 -11.23 -15.02
CA ARG A 190 11.49 -12.32 -15.61
C ARG A 190 11.47 -12.25 -17.14
N ASP A 191 10.29 -12.03 -17.74
CA ASP A 191 10.14 -11.92 -19.18
C ASP A 191 10.97 -10.76 -19.77
N ALA A 192 10.97 -9.61 -19.09
CA ALA A 192 11.80 -8.47 -19.47
C ALA A 192 13.30 -8.75 -19.31
N ARG A 193 13.71 -9.30 -18.17
CA ARG A 193 15.14 -9.41 -17.78
C ARG A 193 15.86 -10.62 -18.38
N GLU A 194 15.15 -11.73 -18.57
CA GLU A 194 15.73 -12.97 -19.11
C GLU A 194 15.41 -13.16 -20.60
N GLN A 195 14.22 -12.76 -21.04
CA GLN A 195 13.76 -12.99 -22.43
C GLN A 195 13.86 -11.72 -23.29
N GLY A 196 14.17 -10.58 -22.69
CA GLY A 196 14.31 -9.30 -23.39
C GLY A 196 12.98 -8.73 -23.87
N ASN A 197 11.84 -9.19 -23.34
CA ASN A 197 10.54 -8.63 -23.70
C ASN A 197 10.27 -7.31 -22.95
N LEU A 198 10.60 -6.20 -23.60
CA LEU A 198 10.40 -4.85 -23.06
C LEU A 198 9.02 -4.27 -23.39
N THR A 199 8.08 -5.09 -23.84
CA THR A 199 6.70 -4.64 -24.09
C THR A 199 6.06 -4.24 -22.78
N ARG A 200 5.54 -3.01 -22.69
CA ARG A 200 4.86 -2.54 -21.49
C ARG A 200 3.70 -3.47 -21.13
N PRO A 201 3.71 -4.12 -19.96
CA PRO A 201 2.64 -5.01 -19.53
C PRO A 201 1.41 -4.22 -19.08
N ARG A 202 0.32 -4.95 -18.80
CA ARG A 202 -0.69 -4.48 -17.85
C ARG A 202 -0.31 -5.02 -16.48
N TRP A 203 0.12 -4.13 -15.61
CA TRP A 203 0.60 -4.44 -14.26
C TRP A 203 -0.50 -4.95 -13.36
#